data_AF-A0A846XIJ8-F1
#
_entry.id   AF-A0A846XIJ8-F1
#
_cell.length_a   1.000
_cell.length_b   1.000
_cell.length_c   1.000
_cell.angle_alpha   90.00
_cell.angle_beta   90.00
_cell.angle_gamma   90.00
#
_symmetry.space_group_name_H-M   'P 1'
#
loop_
_entity.id
_entity.type
_entity.pdbx_description
1 polymer ?
#
loop_
_entity_poly.entity_id
_entity_poly.type
_entity_poly.pdbx_seq_one_letter_code
_entity_poly.pdbx_strand_id
1 'polypeptide(L)'
;MPDEIDPTEHLQLTTSERDLDTLAAQLTGWLQARVAADEPPVIESLHRPLSGGLSSASVLFDARWKSAGAPQEGSYVARMVPEAGAFPVFRDYDLPLQYRIIGEVAARTDVPVPPLRWLETDDTVCGAPFFVMDRVEGRIPGDNPPYVFAGWLYDAAPAERAELTHNTLDVLARIHAITEPARRFPELDGPGPALRRHLAAQRDWYRWALVDDGFEIPLIERAFDWLEHNFPDDPGPDVLSWGDARPGNIIYDGCTPAAILDWEMAALGPRELDLAWMIFLHRFFQDIATGFDMPGLPDFLRRDEVVAQYEELTGHTVRDLDFHLTYAALRHAIVMARIKRRMIHMGEDTAPADRDDYIMHRATLEAMLDGTYGWD
;
A
#
# COMPACT_ATOMS: atom_id res chain seq x y z
N MET A 1 -3.60 18.34 -31.00
CA MET A 1 -2.91 18.72 -29.77
C MET A 1 -3.75 18.05 -28.70
N PRO A 2 -3.32 16.90 -28.15
CA PRO A 2 -4.04 16.33 -27.03
C PRO A 2 -4.03 17.39 -25.93
N ASP A 3 -5.17 17.61 -25.28
CA ASP A 3 -5.33 18.56 -24.19
C ASP A 3 -4.14 18.45 -23.22
N GLU A 4 -3.56 19.59 -22.82
CA GLU A 4 -2.51 19.65 -21.79
C GLU A 4 -3.06 18.99 -20.53
N ILE A 5 -2.64 17.75 -20.26
CA ILE A 5 -2.95 17.05 -19.02
C ILE A 5 -2.23 17.83 -17.93
N ASP A 6 -2.99 18.50 -17.05
CA ASP A 6 -2.44 19.14 -15.86
C ASP A 6 -2.07 18.03 -14.85
N PRO A 7 -0.77 17.80 -14.57
CA PRO A 7 -0.34 16.74 -13.65
C PRO A 7 -0.71 17.02 -12.18
N THR A 8 -1.25 18.21 -11.89
CA THR A 8 -1.72 18.61 -10.57
C THR A 8 -3.23 18.41 -10.39
N GLU A 9 -3.96 18.06 -11.45
CA GLU A 9 -5.40 17.77 -11.35
C GLU A 9 -5.67 16.41 -10.69
N HIS A 10 -6.63 16.40 -9.76
CA HIS A 10 -7.12 15.18 -9.15
C HIS A 10 -7.95 14.37 -10.15
N LEU A 11 -7.53 13.14 -10.43
CA LEU A 11 -8.33 12.19 -11.19
C LEU A 11 -9.40 11.57 -10.27
N GLN A 12 -10.69 11.78 -10.54
CA GLN A 12 -11.75 11.07 -9.83
C GLN A 12 -11.83 9.63 -10.32
N LEU A 13 -11.43 8.68 -9.46
CA LEU A 13 -11.58 7.25 -9.71
C LEU A 13 -12.75 6.71 -8.89
N THR A 14 -13.61 5.92 -9.53
CA THR A 14 -14.72 5.26 -8.83
C THR A 14 -14.16 4.18 -7.90
N THR A 15 -14.30 4.28 -6.57
CA THR A 15 -13.70 3.33 -5.60
C THR A 15 -14.71 2.36 -4.96
N SER A 16 -16.00 2.71 -4.90
CA SER A 16 -17.10 1.84 -4.45
C SER A 16 -18.45 2.43 -4.88
N GLU A 17 -19.44 1.58 -5.09
CA GLU A 17 -20.83 1.98 -5.37
C GLU A 17 -21.75 1.85 -4.13
N ARG A 18 -21.22 1.38 -3.00
CA ARG A 18 -21.99 1.12 -1.77
C ARG A 18 -22.77 2.33 -1.28
N ASP A 19 -24.07 2.13 -1.07
CA ASP A 19 -24.94 3.13 -0.45
C ASP A 19 -24.57 3.38 1.02
N LEU A 20 -24.17 4.62 1.31
CA LEU A 20 -23.67 5.01 2.63
C LEU A 20 -24.79 5.07 3.68
N ASP A 21 -26.03 5.38 3.26
CA ASP A 21 -27.17 5.42 4.18
C ASP A 21 -27.53 4.02 4.68
N THR A 22 -27.60 3.05 3.77
CA THR A 22 -27.79 1.63 4.12
C THR A 22 -26.64 1.13 5.02
N LEU A 23 -25.39 1.46 4.68
CA LEU A 23 -24.23 1.05 5.47
C LEU A 23 -24.26 1.64 6.88
N ALA A 24 -24.63 2.91 7.04
CA ALA A 24 -24.74 3.55 8.35
C ALA A 24 -25.77 2.85 9.25
N ALA A 25 -26.92 2.44 8.68
CA ALA A 25 -27.93 1.68 9.41
C ALA A 25 -27.42 0.28 9.83
N GLN A 26 -26.71 -0.41 8.94
CA GLN A 26 -26.08 -1.71 9.26
C GLN A 26 -25.03 -1.59 10.35
N LEU A 27 -24.12 -0.62 10.25
CA LEU A 27 -23.09 -0.35 11.25
C LEU A 27 -23.69 0.04 12.59
N THR A 28 -24.82 0.76 12.61
CA THR A 28 -25.54 1.09 13.85
C THR A 28 -26.02 -0.18 14.56
N GLY A 29 -26.71 -1.06 13.84
CA GLY A 29 -27.20 -2.32 14.40
C GLY A 29 -26.07 -3.25 14.83
N TRP A 30 -25.00 -3.32 14.04
CA TRP A 30 -23.79 -4.06 14.37
C TRP A 30 -23.11 -3.53 15.63
N LEU A 31 -22.86 -2.21 15.72
CA LEU A 31 -22.18 -1.60 16.86
C LEU A 31 -23.00 -1.81 18.15
N GLN A 32 -24.33 -1.73 18.06
CA GLN A 32 -25.22 -2.03 19.19
C GLN A 32 -24.98 -3.43 19.78
N ALA A 33 -24.66 -4.43 18.95
CA ALA A 33 -24.35 -5.78 19.40
C ALA A 33 -22.92 -5.92 19.97
N ARG A 34 -22.03 -4.97 19.69
CA ARG A 34 -20.61 -4.99 20.11
C ARG A 34 -20.33 -4.19 21.38
N VAL A 35 -21.11 -3.15 21.65
CA VAL A 35 -20.93 -2.30 22.84
C VAL A 35 -22.06 -2.53 23.85
N ALA A 36 -21.73 -2.45 25.15
CA ALA A 36 -22.73 -2.45 26.21
C ALA A 36 -23.40 -1.08 26.30
N ALA A 37 -24.30 -0.79 25.34
CA ALA A 37 -24.97 0.50 25.25
C ALA A 37 -26.34 0.50 25.93
N ASP A 38 -26.64 1.58 26.65
CA ASP A 38 -27.93 1.80 27.32
C ASP A 38 -29.06 2.09 26.31
N GLU A 39 -28.69 2.67 25.17
CA GLU A 39 -29.53 3.00 24.02
C GLU A 39 -28.78 2.67 22.72
N PRO A 40 -29.46 2.47 21.57
CA PRO A 40 -28.78 2.21 20.30
C PRO A 40 -27.71 3.27 20.01
N PRO A 41 -26.47 2.86 19.66
CA PRO A 41 -25.43 3.80 19.23
C PRO A 41 -25.90 4.65 18.05
N VAL A 42 -25.32 5.83 17.91
CA VAL A 42 -25.55 6.71 16.76
C VAL A 42 -24.26 6.77 15.95
N ILE A 43 -24.35 6.43 14.66
CA ILE A 43 -23.30 6.64 13.67
C ILE A 43 -23.53 7.99 13.01
N GLU A 44 -22.49 8.83 12.99
CA GLU A 44 -22.51 10.18 12.43
C GLU A 44 -21.35 10.35 11.44
N SER A 45 -21.46 11.36 10.59
CA SER A 45 -20.39 11.75 9.65
C SER A 45 -19.85 10.59 8.80
N LEU A 46 -20.67 9.61 8.39
CA LEU A 46 -20.19 8.50 7.60
C LEU A 46 -19.84 8.95 6.18
N HIS A 47 -18.57 8.85 5.80
CA HIS A 47 -18.09 9.28 4.48
C HIS A 47 -16.90 8.44 4.02
N ARG A 48 -16.60 8.50 2.73
CA ARG A 48 -15.40 7.90 2.15
C ARG A 48 -14.24 8.90 2.25
N PRO A 49 -12.99 8.45 2.45
CA PRO A 49 -11.85 9.36 2.45
C PRO A 49 -11.68 10.03 1.09
N LEU A 50 -11.26 11.29 1.09
CA LEU A 50 -11.02 12.08 -0.13
C LEU A 50 -9.83 11.54 -0.94
N SER A 51 -8.83 10.99 -0.25
CA SER A 51 -7.67 10.31 -0.81
C SER A 51 -7.62 8.89 -0.24
N GLY A 52 -8.01 7.90 -1.03
CA GLY A 52 -7.97 6.49 -0.68
C GLY A 52 -7.40 5.66 -1.82
N GLY A 53 -6.59 4.65 -1.50
CA GLY A 53 -6.05 3.71 -2.47
C GLY A 53 -7.15 2.87 -3.15
N LEU A 54 -6.85 2.34 -4.34
CA LEU A 54 -7.79 1.53 -5.14
C LEU A 54 -7.93 0.08 -4.66
N SER A 55 -7.13 -0.32 -3.66
CA SER A 55 -7.02 -1.71 -3.20
C SER A 55 -8.12 -2.10 -2.22
N SER A 56 -8.55 -1.22 -1.32
CA SER A 56 -9.57 -1.54 -0.30
C SER A 56 -10.61 -0.43 -0.15
N ALA A 57 -11.82 -0.80 0.26
CA ALA A 57 -12.86 0.16 0.57
C ALA A 57 -12.75 0.58 2.04
N SER A 58 -12.47 1.86 2.30
CA SER A 58 -12.49 2.42 3.65
C SER A 58 -13.63 3.42 3.81
N VAL A 59 -14.32 3.37 4.95
CA VAL A 59 -15.29 4.39 5.35
C VAL A 59 -14.91 4.95 6.71
N LEU A 60 -14.98 6.27 6.83
CA LEU A 60 -14.75 7.02 8.06
C LEU A 60 -16.09 7.32 8.68
N PHE A 61 -16.21 7.19 10.00
CA PHE A 61 -17.43 7.53 10.72
C PHE A 61 -17.12 7.93 12.16
N ASP A 62 -17.98 8.75 12.74
CA ASP A 62 -17.99 9.02 14.17
C ASP A 62 -19.09 8.17 14.81
N ALA A 63 -18.89 7.69 16.04
CA ALA A 63 -19.92 6.97 16.77
C ALA A 63 -20.03 7.46 18.19
N ARG A 64 -21.27 7.58 18.68
CA ARG A 64 -21.59 7.95 20.05
C ARG A 64 -22.62 7.01 20.67
N TRP A 65 -22.44 6.68 21.94
CA TRP A 65 -23.39 5.89 22.72
C TRP A 65 -23.26 6.21 24.21
N LYS A 66 -24.13 5.65 25.05
CA LYS A 66 -23.98 5.68 26.52
C LYS A 66 -23.74 4.28 27.03
N SER A 67 -22.81 4.13 27.97
CA SER A 67 -22.58 2.86 28.66
C SER A 67 -22.60 3.12 30.16
N ALA A 68 -23.50 2.46 30.89
CA ALA A 68 -23.70 2.65 32.33
C ALA A 68 -23.90 4.13 32.72
N GLY A 69 -24.64 4.88 31.91
CA GLY A 69 -24.93 6.30 32.09
C GLY A 69 -23.80 7.27 31.70
N ALA A 70 -22.63 6.77 31.31
CA ALA A 70 -21.52 7.60 30.86
C ALA A 70 -21.51 7.73 29.32
N PRO A 71 -21.38 8.94 28.76
CA PRO A 71 -21.24 9.12 27.32
C PRO A 71 -19.93 8.50 26.83
N GLN A 72 -19.99 7.87 25.66
CA GLN A 72 -18.88 7.31 24.92
C GLN A 72 -18.94 7.89 23.50
N GLU A 73 -17.80 8.30 22.98
CA GLU A 73 -17.67 8.80 21.61
C GLU A 73 -16.31 8.41 21.03
N GLY A 74 -16.23 8.33 19.71
CA GLY A 74 -14.97 8.13 19.00
C GLY A 74 -15.11 8.29 17.49
N SER A 75 -13.97 8.50 16.84
CA SER A 75 -13.85 8.54 15.39
C SER A 75 -13.14 7.29 14.91
N TYR A 76 -13.70 6.65 13.89
CA TYR A 76 -13.30 5.32 13.46
C TYR A 76 -13.14 5.24 11.94
N VAL A 77 -12.38 4.23 11.52
CA VAL A 77 -12.27 3.79 10.13
C VAL A 77 -12.68 2.33 10.05
N ALA A 78 -13.65 2.01 9.19
CA ALA A 78 -13.94 0.64 8.82
C ALA A 78 -13.26 0.32 7.48
N ARG A 79 -12.36 -0.67 7.50
CA ARG A 79 -11.74 -1.22 6.29
C ARG A 79 -12.50 -2.46 5.87
N MET A 80 -12.95 -2.47 4.61
CA MET A 80 -13.87 -3.45 4.05
C MET A 80 -13.32 -4.00 2.73
N VAL A 81 -13.74 -5.22 2.40
CA VAL A 81 -13.42 -5.81 1.09
C VAL A 81 -14.10 -4.98 -0.01
N PRO A 82 -13.42 -4.69 -1.13
CA PRO A 82 -14.05 -4.07 -2.29
C PRO A 82 -15.23 -4.88 -2.80
N GLU A 83 -16.24 -4.20 -3.35
CA GLU A 83 -17.38 -4.88 -3.98
C GLU A 83 -16.90 -5.64 -5.23
N ALA A 84 -17.48 -6.81 -5.53
CA ALA A 84 -17.05 -7.62 -6.68
C ALA A 84 -17.16 -6.85 -8.02
N GLY A 85 -18.13 -5.94 -8.13
CA GLY A 85 -18.30 -5.04 -9.28
C GLY A 85 -17.21 -3.98 -9.41
N ALA A 86 -16.37 -3.76 -8.40
CA ALA A 86 -15.33 -2.73 -8.40
C ALA A 86 -14.06 -3.13 -9.16
N PHE A 87 -14.05 -4.28 -9.85
CA PHE A 87 -12.90 -4.85 -10.57
C PHE A 87 -11.63 -4.85 -9.68
N PRO A 88 -11.58 -5.75 -8.68
CA PRO A 88 -10.58 -5.68 -7.61
C PRO A 88 -9.15 -5.79 -8.13
N VAL A 89 -8.22 -5.15 -7.40
CA VAL A 89 -6.78 -5.16 -7.68
C VAL A 89 -6.15 -6.49 -7.22
N PHE A 90 -6.52 -6.98 -6.04
CA PHE A 90 -6.07 -8.27 -5.51
C PHE A 90 -7.10 -9.37 -5.75
N ARG A 91 -6.59 -10.60 -5.84
CA ARG A 91 -7.41 -11.81 -6.00
C ARG A 91 -8.23 -12.10 -4.76
N ASP A 92 -7.57 -12.08 -3.60
CA ASP A 92 -8.12 -12.43 -2.31
C ASP A 92 -7.86 -11.29 -1.32
N TYR A 93 -8.83 -11.01 -0.45
CA TYR A 93 -8.71 -10.00 0.62
C TYR A 93 -8.87 -10.68 1.98
N ASP A 94 -7.76 -10.90 2.67
CA ASP A 94 -7.74 -11.48 4.02
C ASP A 94 -7.69 -10.39 5.09
N LEU A 95 -8.84 -9.78 5.35
CA LEU A 95 -8.98 -8.76 6.40
C LEU A 95 -8.69 -9.29 7.82
N PRO A 96 -9.10 -10.52 8.20
CA PRO A 96 -8.68 -11.11 9.47
C PRO A 96 -7.16 -11.20 9.64
N LEU A 97 -6.44 -11.59 8.58
CA LEU A 97 -4.97 -11.62 8.58
C LEU A 97 -4.39 -10.20 8.76
N GLN A 98 -4.90 -9.21 8.02
CA GLN A 98 -4.47 -7.82 8.19
C GLN A 98 -4.68 -7.32 9.63
N TYR A 99 -5.87 -7.57 10.20
CA TYR A 99 -6.20 -7.22 11.57
C TYR A 99 -5.21 -7.88 12.56
N ARG A 100 -4.91 -9.16 12.36
CA ARG A 100 -3.95 -9.88 13.18
C ARG A 100 -2.54 -9.30 13.06
N ILE A 101 -2.07 -9.01 11.85
CA ILE A 101 -0.73 -8.46 11.62
C ILE A 101 -0.59 -7.12 12.34
N ILE A 102 -1.54 -6.21 12.16
CA ILE A 102 -1.56 -4.91 12.84
C ILE A 102 -1.52 -5.09 14.37
N GLY A 103 -2.32 -6.01 14.91
CA GLY A 103 -2.35 -6.30 16.34
C GLY A 103 -1.03 -6.86 16.88
N GLU A 104 -0.37 -7.75 16.13
CA GLU A 104 0.93 -8.32 16.51
C GLU A 104 2.07 -7.29 16.41
N VAL A 105 2.03 -6.39 15.43
CA VAL A 105 2.99 -5.26 15.32
C VAL A 105 2.84 -4.33 16.51
N ALA A 106 1.60 -3.92 16.83
CA ALA A 106 1.30 -3.06 17.98
C ALA A 106 1.75 -3.69 19.32
N ALA A 107 1.61 -5.01 19.46
CA ALA A 107 1.95 -5.71 20.70
C ALA A 107 3.46 -5.91 20.92
N ARG A 108 4.29 -5.68 19.90
CA ARG A 108 5.72 -6.08 19.91
C ARG A 108 6.69 -4.96 19.64
N THR A 109 6.19 -3.85 19.10
CA THR A 109 7.00 -2.74 18.66
C THR A 109 6.34 -1.43 19.10
N ASP A 110 7.14 -0.37 19.16
CA ASP A 110 6.63 0.99 19.31
C ASP A 110 6.32 1.62 17.93
N VAL A 111 6.09 0.79 16.90
CA VAL A 111 5.66 1.26 15.58
C VAL A 111 4.22 1.75 15.71
N PRO A 112 3.94 3.01 15.32
CA PRO A 112 2.61 3.54 15.45
C PRO A 112 1.69 2.90 14.40
N VAL A 113 0.70 2.14 14.84
CA VAL A 113 -0.37 1.62 13.99
C VAL A 113 -1.73 2.05 14.56
N PRO A 114 -2.78 2.16 13.73
CA PRO A 114 -4.10 2.53 14.23
C PRO A 114 -4.59 1.55 15.32
N PRO A 115 -5.06 2.04 16.48
CA PRO A 115 -5.63 1.18 17.50
C PRO A 115 -6.80 0.36 16.95
N LEU A 116 -6.66 -0.97 16.97
CA LEU A 116 -7.71 -1.88 16.53
C LEU A 116 -8.86 -1.95 17.54
N ARG A 117 -10.09 -1.97 17.05
CA ARG A 117 -11.29 -2.03 17.88
C ARG A 117 -12.06 -3.33 17.72
N TRP A 118 -12.51 -3.61 16.50
CA TRP A 118 -13.41 -4.72 16.25
C TRP A 118 -13.12 -5.40 14.91
N LEU A 119 -13.28 -6.71 14.86
CA LEU A 119 -13.26 -7.51 13.64
C LEU A 119 -14.63 -8.16 13.45
N GLU A 120 -15.19 -8.03 12.25
CA GLU A 120 -16.40 -8.70 11.79
C GLU A 120 -16.07 -9.60 10.59
N THR A 121 -16.29 -10.89 10.76
CA THR A 121 -16.00 -11.91 9.73
C THR A 121 -17.27 -12.40 9.04
N ASP A 122 -18.45 -12.11 9.60
CA ASP A 122 -19.73 -12.45 8.98
C ASP A 122 -20.07 -11.44 7.87
N ASP A 123 -20.04 -11.91 6.63
CA ASP A 123 -20.31 -11.10 5.44
C ASP A 123 -21.78 -10.66 5.32
N THR A 124 -22.69 -11.23 6.11
CA THR A 124 -24.11 -10.87 6.08
C THR A 124 -24.43 -9.57 6.81
N VAL A 125 -23.52 -9.09 7.67
CA VAL A 125 -23.74 -7.90 8.51
C VAL A 125 -23.73 -6.61 7.69
N CYS A 126 -22.67 -6.40 6.90
CA CYS A 126 -22.49 -5.21 6.06
C CYS A 126 -22.22 -5.56 4.60
N GLY A 127 -22.61 -6.77 4.16
CA GLY A 127 -22.39 -7.27 2.80
C GLY A 127 -20.95 -7.66 2.50
N ALA A 128 -20.04 -7.58 3.47
CA ALA A 128 -18.64 -7.99 3.39
C ALA A 128 -18.03 -8.07 4.80
N PRO A 129 -16.98 -8.89 4.99
CA PRO A 129 -16.12 -8.80 6.17
C PRO A 129 -15.50 -7.41 6.28
N PHE A 130 -15.26 -6.96 7.51
CA PHE A 130 -14.60 -5.70 7.79
C PHE A 130 -13.93 -5.70 9.16
N PHE A 131 -12.98 -4.79 9.35
CA PHE A 131 -12.51 -4.44 10.69
C PHE A 131 -12.54 -2.94 10.90
N VAL A 132 -12.61 -2.57 12.17
CA VAL A 132 -12.68 -1.18 12.62
C VAL A 132 -11.47 -0.86 13.49
N MET A 133 -10.91 0.30 13.23
CA MET A 133 -9.80 0.89 13.99
C MET A 133 -10.13 2.35 14.32
N ASP A 134 -9.42 2.92 15.29
CA ASP A 134 -9.50 4.35 15.57
C ASP A 134 -9.01 5.15 14.37
N ARG A 135 -9.66 6.29 14.12
CA ARG A 135 -9.17 7.27 13.17
C ARG A 135 -7.96 7.99 13.77
N VAL A 136 -6.83 7.92 13.07
CA VAL A 136 -5.63 8.66 13.41
C VAL A 136 -5.59 9.93 12.58
N GLU A 137 -5.38 11.07 13.25
CA GLU A 137 -5.29 12.37 12.61
C GLU A 137 -3.86 12.63 12.11
N GLY A 138 -3.73 13.34 11.00
CA GLY A 138 -2.44 13.73 10.43
C GLY A 138 -2.50 13.93 8.92
N ARG A 139 -1.33 14.01 8.30
CA ARG A 139 -1.19 14.26 6.85
C ARG A 139 -0.60 13.04 6.16
N ILE A 140 -1.16 12.70 5.01
CA ILE A 140 -0.66 11.62 4.14
C ILE A 140 -0.10 12.27 2.87
N PRO A 141 1.10 11.89 2.40
CA PRO A 141 1.56 12.26 1.06
C PRO A 141 0.60 11.73 -0.02
N GLY A 142 0.10 12.62 -0.89
CA GLY A 142 -0.89 12.24 -1.90
C GLY A 142 -0.31 11.36 -3.02
N ASP A 143 -1.10 10.41 -3.53
CA ASP A 143 -0.77 9.61 -4.72
C ASP A 143 -1.44 10.14 -5.99
N ASN A 144 -2.43 11.02 -5.85
CA ASN A 144 -3.21 11.59 -6.95
C ASN A 144 -3.68 12.99 -6.54
N PRO A 145 -3.09 14.08 -7.08
CA PRO A 145 -1.84 14.05 -7.83
C PRO A 145 -0.69 13.52 -6.94
N PRO A 146 0.32 12.82 -7.50
CA PRO A 146 1.47 12.36 -6.74
C PRO A 146 2.17 13.51 -5.99
N TYR A 147 2.64 13.25 -4.77
CA TYR A 147 3.24 14.24 -3.86
C TYR A 147 4.50 14.94 -4.41
N VAL A 148 5.03 14.50 -5.55
CA VAL A 148 6.12 15.17 -6.27
C VAL A 148 5.64 16.35 -7.12
N PHE A 149 4.33 16.50 -7.32
CA PHE A 149 3.73 17.59 -8.10
C PHE A 149 3.20 18.72 -7.22
N ALA A 150 2.60 18.37 -6.08
CA ALA A 150 1.96 19.30 -5.18
C ALA A 150 1.75 18.71 -3.77
N GLY A 151 1.39 19.57 -2.83
CA GLY A 151 0.99 19.20 -1.48
C GLY A 151 2.10 19.43 -0.44
N TRP A 152 1.77 19.15 0.82
CA TRP A 152 2.62 19.53 1.96
C TRP A 152 4.03 18.92 1.92
N LEU A 153 4.20 17.73 1.32
CA LEU A 153 5.51 17.10 1.16
C LEU A 153 6.33 17.77 0.05
N TYR A 154 5.68 18.21 -1.03
CA TYR A 154 6.30 19.00 -2.08
C TYR A 154 6.82 20.34 -1.53
N ASP A 155 5.98 21.01 -0.74
CA ASP A 155 6.27 22.33 -0.15
C ASP A 155 7.25 22.28 1.05
N ALA A 156 7.57 21.09 1.56
CA ALA A 156 8.46 20.92 2.71
C ALA A 156 9.87 21.44 2.42
N ALA A 157 10.59 21.91 3.45
CA ALA A 157 12.00 22.25 3.31
C ALA A 157 12.86 20.98 3.11
N PRO A 158 14.03 21.05 2.47
CA PRO A 158 14.93 19.91 2.34
C PRO A 158 15.26 19.22 3.68
N ALA A 159 15.40 19.99 4.76
CA ALA A 159 15.63 19.45 6.10
C ALA A 159 14.43 18.65 6.64
N GLU A 160 13.21 19.09 6.37
CA GLU A 160 11.98 18.34 6.74
C GLU A 160 11.86 17.06 5.92
N ARG A 161 12.21 17.08 4.63
CA ARG A 161 12.25 15.86 3.78
C ARG A 161 13.29 14.84 4.23
N ALA A 162 14.46 15.32 4.66
CA ALA A 162 15.49 14.46 5.24
C ALA A 162 15.01 13.82 6.56
N GLU A 163 14.36 14.60 7.43
CA GLU A 163 13.78 14.11 8.68
C GLU A 163 12.65 13.09 8.43
N LEU A 164 11.78 13.35 7.46
CA LEU A 164 10.74 12.42 7.03
C LEU A 164 11.32 11.11 6.51
N THR A 165 12.39 11.17 5.70
CA THR A 165 13.10 9.98 5.22
C THR A 165 13.64 9.19 6.41
N HIS A 166 14.36 9.83 7.33
CA HIS A 166 14.92 9.19 8.51
C HIS A 166 13.84 8.52 9.37
N ASN A 167 12.77 9.24 9.71
CA ASN A 167 11.71 8.71 10.56
C ASN A 167 10.92 7.58 9.88
N THR A 168 10.78 7.62 8.56
CA THR A 168 10.19 6.52 7.77
C THR A 168 11.05 5.26 7.86
N LEU A 169 12.37 5.42 7.71
CA LEU A 169 13.32 4.30 7.79
C LEU A 169 13.45 3.74 9.20
N ASP A 170 13.38 4.58 10.23
CA ASP A 170 13.36 4.14 11.63
C ASP A 170 12.14 3.25 11.92
N VAL A 171 10.95 3.61 11.42
CA VAL A 171 9.77 2.75 11.53
C VAL A 171 9.99 1.42 10.80
N LEU A 172 10.48 1.45 9.56
CA LEU A 172 10.72 0.24 8.79
C LEU A 172 11.77 -0.67 9.48
N ALA A 173 12.83 -0.07 10.03
CA ALA A 173 13.84 -0.77 10.81
C ALA A 173 13.24 -1.48 12.03
N ARG A 174 12.30 -0.85 12.75
CA ARG A 174 11.60 -1.44 13.89
C ARG A 174 10.67 -2.60 13.49
N ILE A 175 9.97 -2.49 12.37
CA ILE A 175 9.17 -3.59 11.79
C ILE A 175 10.09 -4.78 11.49
N HIS A 176 11.21 -4.53 10.81
CA HIS A 176 12.20 -5.55 10.45
C HIS A 176 12.98 -6.13 11.66
N ALA A 177 12.88 -5.52 12.83
CA ALA A 177 13.51 -6.00 14.06
C ALA A 177 12.66 -7.04 14.82
N ILE A 178 11.42 -7.30 14.39
CA ILE A 178 10.55 -8.31 15.03
C ILE A 178 11.23 -9.69 14.96
N THR A 179 11.55 -10.24 16.14
CA THR A 179 12.24 -11.54 16.26
C THR A 179 11.31 -12.72 16.00
N GLU A 180 11.84 -13.77 15.36
CA GLU A 180 11.12 -15.00 14.98
C GLU A 180 9.85 -14.74 14.14
N PRO A 181 9.92 -13.96 13.04
CA PRO A 181 8.73 -13.49 12.33
C PRO A 181 7.85 -14.64 11.81
N ALA A 182 8.41 -15.74 11.31
CA ALA A 182 7.66 -16.93 10.91
C ALA A 182 6.80 -17.54 12.03
N ARG A 183 7.28 -17.48 13.28
CA ARG A 183 6.52 -17.97 14.45
C ARG A 183 5.42 -16.98 14.85
N ARG A 184 5.63 -15.68 14.63
CA ARG A 184 4.66 -14.63 14.97
C ARG A 184 3.57 -14.50 13.92
N PHE A 185 3.92 -14.75 12.66
CA PHE A 185 3.05 -14.66 11.49
C PHE A 185 3.06 -16.00 10.71
N PRO A 186 2.63 -17.11 11.34
CA PRO A 186 2.62 -18.44 10.72
C PRO A 186 1.73 -18.52 9.47
N GLU A 187 0.73 -17.64 9.32
CA GLU A 187 -0.06 -17.53 8.09
C GLU A 187 0.72 -17.02 6.89
N LEU A 188 1.79 -16.25 7.12
CA LEU A 188 2.70 -15.76 6.09
C LEU A 188 3.84 -16.77 5.81
N ASP A 189 3.96 -17.79 6.64
CA ASP A 189 5.00 -18.81 6.50
C ASP A 189 4.57 -19.96 5.58
N GLY A 190 5.55 -20.68 5.05
CA GLY A 190 5.31 -21.77 4.12
C GLY A 190 6.58 -22.55 3.79
N PRO A 191 6.48 -23.61 2.98
CA PRO A 191 7.63 -24.42 2.63
C PRO A 191 8.61 -23.67 1.70
N GLY A 192 9.91 -23.83 1.96
CA GLY A 192 10.98 -23.26 1.12
C GLY A 192 11.37 -21.82 1.49
N PRO A 193 12.26 -21.16 0.72
CA PRO A 193 12.71 -19.79 1.00
C PRO A 193 11.60 -18.77 0.76
N ALA A 194 11.42 -17.77 1.64
CA ALA A 194 10.29 -16.84 1.55
C ALA A 194 10.34 -15.96 0.30
N LEU A 195 11.53 -15.49 -0.13
CA LEU A 195 11.67 -14.74 -1.40
C LEU A 195 11.20 -15.55 -2.63
N ARG A 196 11.46 -16.86 -2.66
CA ARG A 196 10.98 -17.75 -3.74
C ARG A 196 9.47 -17.88 -3.71
N ARG A 197 8.87 -18.03 -2.52
CA ARG A 197 7.41 -18.06 -2.36
C ARG A 197 6.78 -16.73 -2.79
N HIS A 198 7.38 -15.62 -2.40
CA HIS A 198 6.90 -14.28 -2.76
C HIS A 198 6.95 -14.09 -4.29
N LEU A 199 8.05 -14.46 -4.96
CA LEU A 199 8.14 -14.42 -6.44
C LEU A 199 7.09 -15.30 -7.12
N ALA A 200 6.87 -16.52 -6.63
CA ALA A 200 5.84 -17.41 -7.14
C ALA A 200 4.42 -16.80 -6.97
N ALA A 201 4.12 -16.24 -5.79
CA ALA A 201 2.85 -15.58 -5.52
C ALA A 201 2.61 -14.37 -6.44
N GLN A 202 3.65 -13.58 -6.75
CA GLN A 202 3.53 -12.49 -7.72
C GLN A 202 3.25 -13.00 -9.15
N ARG A 203 3.84 -14.12 -9.55
CA ARG A 203 3.54 -14.76 -10.84
C ARG A 203 2.10 -15.27 -10.88
N ASP A 204 1.61 -15.88 -9.81
CA ASP A 204 0.22 -16.34 -9.71
C ASP A 204 -0.78 -15.17 -9.73
N TRP A 205 -0.44 -14.06 -9.07
CA TRP A 205 -1.25 -12.85 -9.12
C TRP A 205 -1.30 -12.24 -10.52
N TYR A 206 -0.16 -12.12 -11.21
CA TYR A 206 -0.10 -11.70 -12.61
C TYR A 206 -0.96 -12.60 -13.51
N ARG A 207 -0.90 -13.92 -13.31
CA ARG A 207 -1.70 -14.86 -14.08
C ARG A 207 -3.20 -14.62 -13.89
N TRP A 208 -3.65 -14.54 -12.65
CA TRP A 208 -5.05 -14.24 -12.34
C TRP A 208 -5.49 -12.87 -12.85
N ALA A 209 -4.65 -11.84 -12.68
CA ALA A 209 -4.99 -10.46 -13.00
C ALA A 209 -5.14 -10.21 -14.51
N LEU A 210 -4.38 -10.95 -15.33
CA LEU A 210 -4.16 -10.68 -16.75
C LEU A 210 -4.19 -11.95 -17.62
N VAL A 211 -3.33 -12.94 -17.34
CA VAL A 211 -3.07 -14.07 -18.26
C VAL A 211 -4.24 -15.04 -18.40
N ASP A 212 -4.98 -15.31 -17.33
CA ASP A 212 -6.09 -16.29 -17.36
C ASP A 212 -7.23 -15.87 -18.31
N ASP A 213 -7.30 -14.58 -18.66
CA ASP A 213 -8.20 -14.03 -19.70
C ASP A 213 -7.55 -13.99 -21.10
N GLY A 214 -6.36 -14.56 -21.27
CA GLY A 214 -5.54 -14.52 -22.49
C GLY A 214 -4.75 -13.22 -22.70
N PHE A 215 -4.59 -12.41 -21.66
CA PHE A 215 -3.98 -11.07 -21.73
C PHE A 215 -2.54 -11.04 -21.19
N GLU A 216 -1.62 -11.70 -21.86
CA GLU A 216 -0.18 -11.67 -21.54
C GLU A 216 0.47 -10.33 -21.95
N ILE A 217 1.30 -9.77 -21.06
CA ILE A 217 2.10 -8.56 -21.33
C ILE A 217 3.57 -8.98 -21.51
N PRO A 218 4.13 -8.92 -22.74
CA PRO A 218 5.48 -9.40 -23.04
C PRO A 218 6.57 -8.86 -22.12
N LEU A 219 6.52 -7.58 -21.75
CA LEU A 219 7.51 -6.99 -20.86
C LEU A 219 7.47 -7.57 -19.44
N ILE A 220 6.28 -7.94 -18.93
CA ILE A 220 6.16 -8.60 -17.60
C ILE A 220 6.75 -10.01 -17.66
N GLU A 221 6.49 -10.78 -18.72
CA GLU A 221 7.09 -12.11 -18.91
C GLU A 221 8.62 -12.02 -18.96
N ARG A 222 9.14 -11.07 -19.74
CA ARG A 222 10.57 -10.81 -19.84
C ARG A 222 11.18 -10.45 -18.48
N ALA A 223 10.48 -9.65 -17.68
CA ALA A 223 10.92 -9.29 -16.34
C ALA A 223 10.92 -10.48 -15.38
N PHE A 224 9.93 -11.37 -15.45
CA PHE A 224 9.93 -12.62 -14.69
C PHE A 224 11.12 -13.51 -15.06
N ASP A 225 11.42 -13.66 -16.36
CA ASP A 225 12.57 -14.43 -16.81
C ASP A 225 13.89 -13.82 -16.33
N TRP A 226 14.02 -12.50 -16.35
CA TRP A 226 15.18 -11.80 -15.81
C TRP A 226 15.35 -12.07 -14.30
N LEU A 227 14.26 -12.03 -13.52
CA LEU A 227 14.30 -12.32 -12.08
C LEU A 227 14.73 -13.76 -11.80
N GLU A 228 14.28 -14.73 -12.60
CA GLU A 228 14.72 -16.12 -12.42
C GLU A 228 16.21 -16.31 -12.70
N HIS A 229 16.75 -15.61 -13.72
CA HIS A 229 18.16 -15.67 -14.08
C HIS A 229 19.09 -14.93 -13.11
N ASN A 230 18.59 -13.88 -12.46
CA ASN A 230 19.37 -13.01 -11.56
C ASN A 230 19.00 -13.21 -10.08
N PHE A 231 18.35 -14.33 -9.75
CA PHE A 231 17.87 -14.57 -8.40
C PHE A 231 19.04 -14.65 -7.39
N PRO A 232 18.99 -13.96 -6.24
CA PRO A 232 20.07 -13.95 -5.26
C PRO A 232 20.37 -15.34 -4.69
N ASP A 233 21.66 -15.69 -4.61
CA ASP A 233 22.12 -16.94 -3.99
C ASP A 233 21.89 -16.95 -2.47
N ASP A 234 22.09 -15.81 -1.81
CA ASP A 234 21.82 -15.59 -0.39
C ASP A 234 20.93 -14.34 -0.21
N PRO A 235 19.60 -14.49 -0.24
CA PRO A 235 18.70 -13.36 -0.02
C PRO A 235 18.77 -12.79 1.41
N GLY A 236 19.49 -13.44 2.34
CA GLY A 236 19.54 -13.03 3.73
C GLY A 236 18.36 -13.53 4.56
N PRO A 237 18.28 -13.11 5.84
CA PRO A 237 17.25 -13.58 6.76
C PRO A 237 15.89 -12.97 6.45
N ASP A 238 14.85 -13.79 6.58
CA ASP A 238 13.47 -13.33 6.45
C ASP A 238 13.06 -12.46 7.66
N VAL A 239 12.40 -11.35 7.35
CA VAL A 239 11.74 -10.44 8.30
C VAL A 239 10.25 -10.37 7.99
N LEU A 240 9.47 -9.71 8.85
CA LEU A 240 8.14 -9.24 8.44
C LEU A 240 8.35 -8.08 7.44
N SER A 241 8.06 -8.30 6.18
CA SER A 241 7.93 -7.23 5.17
C SER A 241 6.54 -6.63 5.30
N TRP A 242 6.49 -5.31 5.42
CA TRP A 242 5.26 -4.51 5.42
C TRP A 242 4.52 -4.63 4.09
N GLY A 243 5.24 -4.70 2.97
CA GLY A 243 4.67 -4.99 1.65
C GLY A 243 4.48 -3.74 0.81
N ASP A 244 3.48 -2.89 1.11
CA ASP A 244 3.28 -1.59 0.45
C ASP A 244 4.01 -0.47 1.20
N ALA A 245 5.31 -0.66 1.37
CA ALA A 245 6.15 0.15 2.24
C ALA A 245 6.53 1.51 1.62
N ARG A 246 5.64 2.50 1.71
CA ARG A 246 5.83 3.81 1.08
C ARG A 246 5.23 4.97 1.87
N PRO A 247 5.71 6.22 1.67
CA PRO A 247 5.21 7.39 2.41
C PRO A 247 3.71 7.62 2.29
N GLY A 248 3.09 7.31 1.15
CA GLY A 248 1.64 7.45 0.94
C GLY A 248 0.78 6.54 1.80
N ASN A 249 1.37 5.57 2.51
CA ASN A 249 0.69 4.71 3.48
C ASN A 249 1.08 5.04 4.93
N ILE A 250 1.61 6.24 5.16
CA ILE A 250 1.97 6.73 6.49
C ILE A 250 1.20 8.01 6.77
N ILE A 251 0.51 8.05 7.90
CA ILE A 251 -0.03 9.30 8.47
C ILE A 251 1.10 9.96 9.24
N TYR A 252 1.38 11.24 8.97
CA TYR A 252 2.39 12.02 9.66
C TYR A 252 1.76 13.13 10.52
N ASP A 253 2.28 13.29 11.73
CA ASP A 253 2.15 14.52 12.53
C ASP A 253 3.48 15.29 12.47
N GLY A 254 3.49 16.44 11.78
CA GLY A 254 4.75 17.08 11.39
C GLY A 254 5.59 16.17 10.49
N CYS A 255 6.82 15.84 10.92
CA CYS A 255 7.71 14.87 10.30
C CYS A 255 7.66 13.48 10.96
N THR A 256 6.83 13.28 11.99
CA THR A 256 6.80 12.05 12.78
C THR A 256 5.68 11.13 12.28
N PRO A 257 5.96 9.84 11.97
CA PRO A 257 4.93 8.85 11.69
C PRO A 257 3.96 8.72 12.88
N ALA A 258 2.67 8.89 12.61
CA ALA A 258 1.58 8.78 13.56
C ALA A 258 0.76 7.49 13.35
N ALA A 259 0.74 6.93 12.15
CA ALA A 259 0.20 5.61 11.87
C ALA A 259 0.73 5.00 10.56
N ILE A 260 1.09 3.72 10.61
CA ILE A 260 1.43 2.89 9.44
C ILE A 260 0.21 2.12 8.99
N LEU A 261 -0.18 2.34 7.75
CA LEU A 261 -1.40 1.81 7.13
C LEU A 261 -1.08 0.65 6.18
N ASP A 262 -2.13 0.11 5.58
CA ASP A 262 -2.04 -0.74 4.37
C ASP A 262 -1.14 -1.98 4.49
N TRP A 263 -1.58 -2.94 5.31
CA TRP A 263 -0.86 -4.19 5.59
C TRP A 263 -1.30 -5.37 4.70
N GLU A 264 -2.00 -5.10 3.59
CA GLU A 264 -2.57 -6.15 2.74
C GLU A 264 -1.54 -6.92 1.92
N MET A 265 -0.38 -6.30 1.67
CA MET A 265 0.76 -6.90 0.97
C MET A 265 1.82 -7.47 1.92
N ALA A 266 1.53 -7.50 3.22
CA ALA A 266 2.48 -7.97 4.22
C ALA A 266 2.88 -9.42 3.98
N ALA A 267 4.16 -9.71 4.09
CA ALA A 267 4.75 -11.01 3.77
C ALA A 267 5.96 -11.32 4.66
N LEU A 268 6.45 -12.55 4.56
CA LEU A 268 7.80 -12.87 5.00
C LEU A 268 8.75 -12.77 3.81
N GLY A 269 9.92 -12.19 4.03
CA GLY A 269 10.96 -12.09 3.02
C GLY A 269 12.13 -11.22 3.47
N PRO A 270 13.14 -11.03 2.60
CA PRO A 270 14.28 -10.20 2.92
C PRO A 270 13.88 -8.72 3.04
N ARG A 271 14.64 -7.97 3.86
CA ARG A 271 14.41 -6.55 4.18
C ARG A 271 14.34 -5.68 2.92
N GLU A 272 15.08 -6.09 1.91
CA GLU A 272 15.24 -5.43 0.63
C GLU A 272 13.94 -5.40 -0.20
N LEU A 273 12.96 -6.26 0.09
CA LEU A 273 11.63 -6.17 -0.53
C LEU A 273 10.95 -4.83 -0.25
N ASP A 274 10.99 -4.36 0.99
CA ASP A 274 10.37 -3.10 1.39
C ASP A 274 11.23 -1.90 1.00
N LEU A 275 12.55 -1.99 1.16
CA LEU A 275 13.46 -0.91 0.75
C LEU A 275 13.36 -0.62 -0.75
N ALA A 276 13.39 -1.68 -1.57
CA ALA A 276 13.29 -1.51 -3.01
C ALA A 276 11.91 -1.00 -3.43
N TRP A 277 10.84 -1.44 -2.76
CA TRP A 277 9.50 -0.92 -3.01
C TRP A 277 9.42 0.58 -2.74
N MET A 278 9.90 1.03 -1.58
CA MET A 278 9.92 2.45 -1.21
C MET A 278 10.70 3.31 -2.21
N ILE A 279 11.93 2.89 -2.52
CA ILE A 279 12.83 3.61 -3.44
C ILE A 279 12.22 3.65 -4.84
N PHE A 280 11.73 2.51 -5.34
CA PHE A 280 11.20 2.42 -6.70
C PHE A 280 9.91 3.24 -6.86
N LEU A 281 8.97 3.20 -5.91
CA LEU A 281 7.72 3.98 -6.00
C LEU A 281 7.99 5.49 -5.99
N HIS A 282 8.92 5.95 -5.16
CA HIS A 282 9.34 7.35 -5.21
C HIS A 282 10.00 7.68 -6.55
N ARG A 283 10.92 6.84 -7.02
CA ARG A 283 11.61 7.06 -8.29
C ARG A 283 10.65 7.07 -9.47
N PHE A 284 9.64 6.19 -9.48
CA PHE A 284 8.57 6.19 -10.46
C PHE A 284 7.85 7.54 -10.54
N PHE A 285 7.46 8.11 -9.39
CA PHE A 285 6.89 9.47 -9.37
C PHE A 285 7.88 10.52 -9.88
N GLN A 286 9.16 10.41 -9.54
CA GLN A 286 10.18 11.33 -10.07
C GLN A 286 10.40 11.23 -11.58
N ASP A 287 10.35 10.03 -12.15
CA ASP A 287 10.45 9.84 -13.60
C ASP A 287 9.24 10.51 -14.30
N ILE A 288 8.03 10.42 -13.73
CA ILE A 288 6.86 11.13 -14.24
C ILE A 288 7.09 12.64 -14.14
N ALA A 289 7.50 13.17 -12.98
CA ALA A 289 7.75 14.61 -12.82
C ALA A 289 8.78 15.14 -13.83
N THR A 290 9.87 14.40 -14.02
CA THR A 290 10.90 14.71 -15.02
C THR A 290 10.32 14.71 -16.44
N GLY A 291 9.45 13.75 -16.76
CA GLY A 291 8.76 13.69 -18.06
C GLY A 291 7.82 14.86 -18.34
N PHE A 292 7.31 15.53 -17.29
CA PHE A 292 6.54 16.78 -17.36
C PHE A 292 7.40 18.04 -17.26
N ASP A 293 8.73 17.94 -17.35
CA ASP A 293 9.69 19.03 -17.13
C ASP A 293 9.52 19.71 -15.75
N MET A 294 9.03 18.98 -14.75
CA MET A 294 8.88 19.43 -13.38
C MET A 294 10.05 18.94 -12.50
N PRO A 295 10.49 19.75 -11.51
CA PRO A 295 11.64 19.38 -10.68
C PRO A 295 11.35 18.16 -9.80
N GLY A 296 10.10 18.01 -9.35
CA GLY A 296 9.74 16.97 -8.40
C GLY A 296 10.50 17.10 -7.08
N LEU A 297 10.84 15.96 -6.46
CA LEU A 297 11.59 15.86 -5.21
C LEU A 297 12.85 14.98 -5.32
N PRO A 298 13.89 15.41 -6.04
CA PRO A 298 15.07 14.58 -6.34
C PRO A 298 16.00 14.34 -5.13
N ASP A 299 15.75 15.04 -4.02
CA ASP A 299 16.46 14.91 -2.74
C ASP A 299 15.73 14.01 -1.73
N PHE A 300 14.56 13.47 -2.08
CA PHE A 300 13.78 12.60 -1.20
C PHE A 300 14.01 11.13 -1.54
N LEU A 301 14.10 10.26 -0.53
CA LEU A 301 14.25 8.79 -0.70
C LEU A 301 15.29 8.36 -1.74
N ARG A 302 16.41 9.11 -1.86
CA ARG A 302 17.52 8.76 -2.74
C ARG A 302 18.07 7.39 -2.37
N ARG A 303 18.34 6.55 -3.37
CA ARG A 303 18.74 5.15 -3.18
C ARG A 303 19.94 5.01 -2.25
N ASP A 304 20.99 5.78 -2.46
CA ASP A 304 22.22 5.74 -1.68
C ASP A 304 22.02 6.19 -0.24
N GLU A 305 21.25 7.27 -0.03
CA GLU A 305 20.93 7.78 1.31
C GLU A 305 20.03 6.82 2.10
N VAL A 306 19.02 6.24 1.44
CA VAL A 306 18.13 5.25 2.06
C VAL A 306 18.92 4.02 2.52
N VAL A 307 19.81 3.51 1.67
CA VAL A 307 20.69 2.39 2.03
C VAL A 307 21.55 2.76 3.23
N ALA A 308 22.32 3.85 3.14
CA ALA A 308 23.24 4.24 4.20
C ALA A 308 22.54 4.43 5.55
N GLN A 309 21.40 5.12 5.58
CA GLN A 309 20.64 5.34 6.82
C GLN A 309 20.05 4.04 7.36
N TYR A 310 19.50 3.18 6.51
CA TYR A 310 18.92 1.92 6.95
C TYR A 310 19.97 0.95 7.51
N GLU A 311 21.14 0.88 6.87
CA GLU A 311 22.27 0.10 7.38
C GLU A 311 22.76 0.63 8.73
N GLU A 312 22.81 1.96 8.91
CA GLU A 312 23.15 2.58 10.20
C GLU A 312 22.14 2.25 11.30
N LEU A 313 20.84 2.34 10.99
CA LEU A 313 19.75 2.06 11.94
C LEU A 313 19.70 0.59 12.39
N THR A 314 20.05 -0.33 11.51
CA THR A 314 19.81 -1.77 11.73
C THR A 314 21.06 -2.60 11.94
N GLY A 315 22.23 -2.10 11.51
CA GLY A 315 23.46 -2.89 11.40
C GLY A 315 23.39 -4.00 10.33
N HIS A 316 22.31 -4.08 9.54
CA HIS A 316 22.17 -5.00 8.41
C HIS A 316 22.87 -4.40 7.19
N THR A 317 23.57 -5.22 6.41
CA THR A 317 24.12 -4.80 5.11
C THR A 317 23.12 -5.14 4.01
N VAL A 318 22.68 -4.14 3.25
CA VAL A 318 21.74 -4.28 2.14
C VAL A 318 22.38 -5.06 1.00
N ARG A 319 21.64 -6.03 0.44
CA ARG A 319 22.15 -6.99 -0.55
C ARG A 319 21.35 -6.94 -1.84
N ASP A 320 22.01 -7.20 -2.97
CA ASP A 320 21.37 -7.45 -4.27
C ASP A 320 20.27 -6.44 -4.63
N LEU A 321 20.44 -5.17 -4.25
CA LEU A 321 19.36 -4.18 -4.30
C LEU A 321 18.85 -3.96 -5.73
N ASP A 322 19.70 -4.08 -6.75
CA ASP A 322 19.28 -3.98 -8.15
C ASP A 322 18.27 -5.08 -8.55
N PHE A 323 18.45 -6.30 -8.03
CA PHE A 323 17.46 -7.37 -8.19
C PHE A 323 16.13 -6.96 -7.54
N HIS A 324 16.18 -6.48 -6.30
CA HIS A 324 14.97 -6.10 -5.56
C HIS A 324 14.26 -4.89 -6.16
N LEU A 325 15.00 -3.91 -6.70
CA LEU A 325 14.43 -2.75 -7.41
C LEU A 325 13.75 -3.17 -8.70
N THR A 326 14.37 -4.08 -9.47
CA THR A 326 13.74 -4.65 -10.67
C THR A 326 12.51 -5.48 -10.32
N TYR A 327 12.56 -6.19 -9.20
CA TYR A 327 11.41 -6.91 -8.70
C TYR A 327 10.26 -5.97 -8.26
N ALA A 328 10.56 -4.87 -7.59
CA ALA A 328 9.59 -3.83 -7.26
C ALA A 328 8.95 -3.23 -8.52
N ALA A 329 9.76 -2.96 -9.56
CA ALA A 329 9.28 -2.47 -10.86
C ALA A 329 8.33 -3.44 -11.56
N LEU A 330 8.62 -4.75 -11.52
CA LEU A 330 7.72 -5.80 -12.01
C LEU A 330 6.43 -5.87 -11.20
N ARG A 331 6.51 -5.85 -9.86
CA ARG A 331 5.32 -5.89 -8.98
C ARG A 331 4.41 -4.71 -9.27
N HIS A 332 4.99 -3.51 -9.40
CA HIS A 332 4.27 -2.29 -9.75
C HIS A 332 3.69 -2.34 -11.18
N ALA A 333 4.38 -2.96 -12.14
CA ALA A 333 3.86 -3.15 -13.50
C ALA A 333 2.57 -4.00 -13.52
N ILE A 334 2.49 -5.04 -12.68
CA ILE A 334 1.28 -5.86 -12.52
C ILE A 334 0.13 -5.01 -11.94
N VAL A 335 0.40 -4.21 -10.90
CA VAL A 335 -0.58 -3.27 -10.31
C VAL A 335 -1.12 -2.33 -11.40
N MET A 336 -0.22 -1.65 -12.13
CA MET A 336 -0.60 -0.65 -13.12
C MET A 336 -1.37 -1.25 -14.29
N ALA A 337 -0.96 -2.41 -14.78
CA ALA A 337 -1.69 -3.11 -15.82
C ALA A 337 -3.11 -3.51 -15.36
N ARG A 338 -3.27 -3.94 -14.10
CA ARG A 338 -4.57 -4.26 -13.51
C ARG A 338 -5.45 -3.02 -13.36
N ILE A 339 -4.89 -1.91 -12.87
CA ILE A 339 -5.60 -0.62 -12.76
C ILE A 339 -6.00 -0.10 -14.14
N LYS A 340 -5.12 -0.18 -15.15
CA LYS A 340 -5.44 0.22 -16.52
C LYS A 340 -6.61 -0.60 -17.10
N ARG A 341 -6.61 -1.92 -16.90
CA ARG A 341 -7.76 -2.78 -17.29
C ARG A 341 -9.04 -2.37 -16.59
N ARG A 342 -8.95 -2.03 -15.30
CA ARG A 342 -10.08 -1.52 -14.52
C ARG A 342 -10.62 -0.22 -15.11
N MET A 343 -9.78 0.77 -15.38
CA MET A 343 -10.20 2.06 -15.94
C MET A 343 -10.87 1.86 -17.30
N ILE A 344 -10.34 0.97 -18.15
CA ILE A 344 -10.96 0.60 -19.44
C ILE A 344 -12.33 -0.05 -19.22
N HIS A 345 -12.45 -0.97 -18.25
CA HIS A 345 -13.72 -1.61 -17.91
C HIS A 345 -14.77 -0.59 -17.45
N MET A 346 -14.36 0.43 -16.70
CA MET A 346 -15.22 1.51 -16.21
C MET A 346 -15.48 2.61 -17.25
N GLY A 347 -14.86 2.53 -18.44
CA GLY A 347 -14.97 3.56 -19.48
C GLY A 347 -14.19 4.86 -19.19
N GLU A 348 -13.29 4.82 -18.21
CA GLU A 348 -12.41 5.92 -17.80
C GLU A 348 -11.16 6.02 -18.70
N ASP A 349 -10.84 4.96 -19.46
CA ASP A 349 -9.66 4.89 -20.32
C ASP A 349 -9.91 3.99 -21.55
N THR A 350 -8.96 3.97 -22.49
CA THR A 350 -9.03 3.16 -23.71
C THR A 350 -7.88 2.16 -23.78
N ALA A 351 -8.15 1.00 -24.38
CA ALA A 351 -7.14 -0.02 -24.57
C ALA A 351 -6.05 0.48 -25.54
N PRO A 352 -4.76 0.52 -25.13
CA PRO A 352 -3.68 0.82 -26.05
C PRO A 352 -3.50 -0.30 -27.09
N ALA A 353 -2.83 0.04 -28.20
CA ALA A 353 -2.56 -0.91 -29.28
C ALA A 353 -1.47 -1.92 -28.91
N ASP A 354 -0.43 -1.48 -28.19
CA ASP A 354 0.60 -2.34 -27.62
C ASP A 354 0.22 -2.73 -26.20
N ARG A 355 0.42 -4.00 -25.84
CA ARG A 355 0.10 -4.52 -24.51
C ARG A 355 1.09 -4.03 -23.46
N ASP A 356 2.34 -3.75 -23.84
CA ASP A 356 3.34 -3.21 -22.93
C ASP A 356 2.99 -1.79 -22.45
N ASP A 357 2.14 -1.05 -23.19
CA ASP A 357 1.65 0.28 -22.81
C ASP A 357 0.58 0.24 -21.70
N TYR A 358 0.20 -0.94 -21.20
CA TYR A 358 -0.52 -1.08 -19.94
C TYR A 358 0.36 -0.77 -18.72
N ILE A 359 1.69 -0.77 -18.90
CA ILE A 359 2.66 -0.44 -17.88
C ILE A 359 3.03 1.04 -18.05
N MET A 360 2.60 1.87 -17.11
CA MET A 360 2.86 3.32 -17.17
C MET A 360 4.36 3.64 -17.26
N HIS A 361 5.18 2.86 -16.54
CA HIS A 361 6.65 2.97 -16.52
C HIS A 361 7.36 1.97 -17.45
N ARG A 362 6.77 1.66 -18.62
CA ARG A 362 7.33 0.73 -19.61
C ARG A 362 8.81 1.00 -19.90
N ALA A 363 9.15 2.25 -20.26
CA ALA A 363 10.51 2.64 -20.63
C ALA A 363 11.51 2.45 -19.47
N THR A 364 11.09 2.77 -18.24
CA THR A 364 11.89 2.53 -17.03
C THR A 364 12.16 1.04 -16.84
N LEU A 365 11.13 0.19 -16.91
CA LEU A 365 11.30 -1.26 -16.74
C LEU A 365 12.17 -1.86 -17.86
N GLU A 366 11.98 -1.46 -19.13
CA GLU A 366 12.85 -1.88 -20.24
C GLU A 366 14.32 -1.53 -19.96
N ALA A 367 14.60 -0.27 -19.60
CA ALA A 367 15.95 0.19 -19.30
C ALA A 367 16.57 -0.55 -18.11
N MET A 368 15.78 -0.90 -17.08
CA MET A 368 16.25 -1.68 -15.93
C MET A 368 16.64 -3.11 -16.34
N LEU A 369 15.81 -3.78 -17.14
CA LEU A 369 16.10 -5.12 -17.65
C LEU A 369 17.32 -5.15 -18.59
N ASP A 370 17.54 -4.06 -19.32
CA ASP A 370 18.70 -3.87 -20.21
C ASP A 370 19.97 -3.38 -19.48
N GLY A 371 19.88 -3.06 -18.19
CA GLY A 371 20.99 -2.50 -17.41
C GLY A 371 21.43 -1.10 -17.86
N THR A 372 20.53 -0.35 -18.51
CA THR A 372 20.77 1.01 -19.02
C THR A 372 20.09 2.10 -18.20
N TYR A 373 19.28 1.72 -17.21
CA TYR A 373 18.58 2.67 -16.35
C TYR A 373 19.54 3.41 -15.41
N GLY A 374 19.56 4.74 -15.51
CA GLY A 374 20.28 5.62 -14.59
C GLY A 374 19.41 5.97 -13.38
N TRP A 375 19.85 5.56 -12.20
CA TRP A 375 19.16 5.86 -10.94
C TRP A 375 19.40 7.29 -10.43
N ASP A 376 20.48 7.94 -10.88
CA ASP A 376 20.91 9.28 -10.47
C ASP A 376 20.55 10.35 -11.49
#